data_AF-A0A7W7AI79-F1
#
_entry.id   AF-A0A7W7AI79-F1
#
_cell.length_a   1.000
_cell.length_b   1.000
_cell.length_c   1.000
_cell.angle_alpha   90.00
_cell.angle_beta   90.00
_cell.angle_gamma   90.00
#
_symmetry.space_group_name_H-M   'P 1'
#
loop_
_entity.id
_entity.type
_entity.pdbx_description
1 polymer ?
#
loop_
_entity_poly.entity_id
_entity_poly.type
_entity_poly.pdbx_seq_one_letter_code
_entity_poly.pdbx_strand_id
1 'polypeptide(L)'
;MQARRSSNDNRRERRLAVACRATARIALSVEVLDASRSGCRARISMPLPVGTTLKIALPGGAERHARVAWVQDDVFGCEFMAPLGRLELESLVVATPVARPCA
;
A
#
# COMPACT_ATOMS: atom_id res chain seq x y z
N MET A 1 23.47 -41.95 17.46
CA MET A 1 22.36 -40.99 17.55
C MET A 1 22.44 -40.05 16.34
N GLN A 2 21.65 -40.28 15.29
CA GLN A 2 21.65 -39.46 14.08
C GLN A 2 20.61 -38.34 14.18
N ALA A 3 21.05 -37.10 13.97
CA ALA A 3 20.19 -35.93 13.89
C ALA A 3 19.37 -35.98 12.59
N ARG A 4 18.03 -35.94 12.71
CA ARG A 4 17.12 -35.80 11.58
C ARG A 4 17.38 -34.45 10.90
N ARG A 5 17.98 -34.46 9.70
CA ARG A 5 18.04 -33.28 8.83
C ARG A 5 16.61 -32.98 8.36
N SER A 6 16.05 -31.83 8.74
CA SER A 6 14.78 -31.36 8.19
C SER A 6 14.98 -31.04 6.70
N SER A 7 14.44 -31.88 5.83
CA SER A 7 14.68 -31.95 4.39
C SER A 7 13.83 -30.98 3.55
N ASN A 8 13.61 -29.73 3.99
CA ASN A 8 12.79 -28.79 3.23
C ASN A 8 13.45 -27.42 3.04
N ASP A 9 14.68 -27.44 2.51
CA ASP A 9 15.37 -26.23 2.07
C ASP A 9 15.15 -26.00 0.57
N ASN A 10 14.11 -25.24 0.22
CA ASN A 10 13.74 -24.89 -1.17
C ASN A 10 14.51 -23.68 -1.74
N ARG A 11 15.67 -23.34 -1.18
CA ARG A 11 16.43 -22.15 -1.61
C ARG A 11 17.19 -22.45 -2.90
N ARG A 12 17.02 -21.59 -3.92
CA ARG A 12 17.70 -21.71 -5.22
C ARG A 12 19.19 -21.38 -5.16
N GLU A 13 19.65 -20.67 -4.13
CA GLU A 13 21.03 -20.17 -4.02
C GLU A 13 21.53 -20.14 -2.56
N ARG A 14 22.87 -20.14 -2.41
CA ARG A 14 23.58 -20.05 -1.13
C ARG A 14 23.46 -18.64 -0.54
N ARG A 15 23.07 -18.53 0.74
CA ARG A 15 23.09 -17.26 1.48
C ARG A 15 24.51 -16.96 1.99
N LEU A 16 24.99 -15.75 1.76
CA LEU A 16 26.23 -15.23 2.35
C LEU A 16 25.86 -14.26 3.48
N ALA A 17 26.60 -14.31 4.58
CA ALA A 17 26.43 -13.37 5.68
C ALA A 17 26.89 -11.96 5.23
N VAL A 18 26.02 -10.97 5.44
CA VAL A 18 26.31 -9.56 5.15
C VAL A 18 25.80 -8.69 6.30
N ALA A 19 26.47 -7.57 6.56
CA ALA A 19 26.07 -6.59 7.55
C ALA A 19 25.99 -5.21 6.89
N CYS A 20 24.79 -4.83 6.41
CA CYS A 20 24.54 -3.54 5.79
C CYS A 20 23.15 -3.00 6.14
N ARG A 21 22.94 -1.69 5.94
CA ARG A 21 21.63 -1.03 6.07
C ARG A 21 20.92 -1.06 4.72
N ALA A 22 19.60 -1.15 4.74
CA ALA A 22 18.75 -1.10 3.55
C ALA A 22 17.46 -0.33 3.83
N THR A 23 16.82 0.15 2.76
CA THR A 23 15.46 0.72 2.80
C THR A 23 14.53 -0.22 2.03
N ALA A 24 13.36 -0.47 2.58
CA ALA A 24 12.32 -1.23 1.90
C ALA A 24 11.15 -0.31 1.54
N ARG A 25 10.52 -0.57 0.39
CA ARG A 25 9.20 -0.07 0.05
C ARG A 25 8.24 -1.24 0.08
N ILE A 26 7.13 -1.10 0.79
CA ILE A 26 6.13 -2.15 0.94
C ILE A 26 4.92 -1.74 0.11
N ALA A 27 4.46 -2.64 -0.75
CA ALA A 27 3.15 -2.54 -1.37
C ALA A 27 2.12 -3.14 -0.41
N LEU A 28 1.11 -2.34 -0.03
CA LEU A 28 0.02 -2.76 0.83
C LEU A 28 -1.27 -2.75 0.03
N SER A 29 -2.12 -3.77 0.23
CA SER A 29 -3.48 -3.75 -0.29
C SER A 29 -4.31 -2.78 0.56
N VAL A 30 -5.01 -1.86 -0.10
CA VAL A 30 -5.88 -0.88 0.54
C VAL A 30 -7.25 -0.93 -0.12
N GLU A 31 -8.30 -0.84 0.67
CA GLU A 31 -9.68 -0.75 0.17
C GLU A 31 -10.14 0.70 0.27
N VAL A 32 -10.35 1.36 -0.87
CA VAL A 32 -10.85 2.74 -0.89
C VAL A 32 -12.35 2.72 -0.62
N LEU A 33 -12.79 3.41 0.43
CA LEU A 33 -14.18 3.46 0.89
C LEU A 33 -14.94 4.63 0.27
N ASP A 34 -14.25 5.76 0.07
CA ASP A 34 -14.69 6.89 -0.74
C ASP A 34 -13.49 7.72 -1.20
N ALA A 35 -13.74 8.61 -2.17
CA ALA A 35 -12.74 9.53 -2.68
C ALA A 35 -13.36 10.90 -3.00
N SER A 36 -12.53 11.92 -2.86
CA SER A 36 -12.75 13.28 -3.30
C SER A 36 -11.53 13.73 -4.12
N ARG A 37 -11.54 14.97 -4.62
CA ARG A 37 -10.35 15.52 -5.29
C ARG A 37 -9.16 15.69 -4.34
N SER A 38 -9.37 15.91 -3.06
CA SER A 38 -8.30 16.23 -2.09
C SER A 38 -7.88 15.05 -1.22
N GLY A 39 -8.55 13.90 -1.32
CA GLY A 39 -8.23 12.77 -0.47
C GLY A 39 -9.23 11.63 -0.60
N CYS A 40 -9.02 10.60 0.21
CA CYS A 40 -9.88 9.42 0.27
C CYS A 40 -9.93 8.86 1.69
N ARG A 41 -11.01 8.13 2.02
CA ARG A 41 -10.99 7.20 3.14
C ARG A 41 -10.62 5.82 2.63
N ALA A 42 -9.74 5.13 3.35
CA ALA A 42 -9.33 3.78 3.00
C ALA A 42 -9.24 2.88 4.22
N ARG A 43 -9.58 1.60 4.04
CA ARG A 43 -9.30 0.55 5.01
C ARG A 43 -7.93 -0.05 4.74
N ILE A 44 -7.10 -0.13 5.78
CA ILE A 44 -5.72 -0.61 5.70
C ILE A 44 -5.47 -1.62 6.83
N SER A 45 -4.98 -2.81 6.49
CA SER A 45 -4.77 -3.92 7.44
C SER A 45 -3.51 -3.80 8.31
N MET A 46 -2.68 -2.79 8.05
CA MET A 46 -1.46 -2.50 8.80
C MET A 46 -1.62 -1.15 9.51
N PRO A 47 -1.29 -1.05 10.81
CA PRO A 47 -1.35 0.23 11.51
C PRO A 47 -0.32 1.20 10.93
N LEU A 48 -0.79 2.39 10.54
CA LEU A 48 0.04 3.48 10.05
C LEU A 48 -0.14 4.71 10.96
N PRO A 49 0.94 5.32 11.47
CA PRO A 49 0.81 6.54 12.26
C PRO A 49 0.19 7.70 11.46
N VAL A 50 -0.57 8.58 12.12
CA VAL A 50 -0.93 9.90 11.57
C VAL A 50 0.35 10.64 11.17
N GLY A 51 0.31 11.32 10.02
CA GLY A 51 1.45 12.00 9.42
C GLY A 51 2.28 11.11 8.47
N THR A 52 2.04 9.80 8.43
CA THR A 52 2.73 8.89 7.49
C THR A 52 2.41 9.25 6.04
N THR A 53 3.45 9.33 5.21
CA THR A 53 3.30 9.55 3.77
C THR A 53 3.27 8.23 3.02
N LEU A 54 2.25 8.06 2.19
CA LEU A 54 2.00 6.90 1.33
C LEU A 54 2.12 7.33 -0.13
N LYS A 55 2.54 6.41 -1.01
CA LYS A 55 2.26 6.52 -2.44
C LYS A 55 1.08 5.59 -2.73
N ILE A 56 -0.08 6.14 -3.06
CA ILE A 56 -1.28 5.37 -3.39
C ILE A 56 -1.46 5.31 -4.90
N ALA A 57 -1.54 4.09 -5.43
CA ALA A 57 -1.93 3.84 -6.80
C ALA A 57 -3.44 3.55 -6.83
N LEU A 58 -4.16 4.29 -7.66
CA LEU A 58 -5.62 4.29 -7.73
C LEU A 58 -6.05 3.70 -9.09
N PRO A 59 -7.27 3.14 -9.17
CA PRO A 59 -7.86 2.75 -10.46
C PRO A 59 -7.82 3.89 -11.48
N GLY A 60 -7.64 3.55 -12.75
CA GLY A 60 -7.53 4.53 -13.83
C GLY A 60 -6.13 5.13 -14.03
N GLY A 61 -5.09 4.60 -13.39
CA GLY A 61 -3.70 5.01 -13.63
C GLY A 61 -3.19 6.16 -12.76
N ALA A 62 -4.04 6.71 -11.88
CA ALA A 62 -3.64 7.81 -11.02
C ALA A 62 -2.75 7.33 -9.87
N GLU A 63 -1.62 7.99 -9.66
CA GLU A 63 -0.80 7.81 -8.46
C GLU A 63 -0.70 9.13 -7.69
N ARG A 64 -0.87 9.08 -6.37
CA ARG A 64 -0.72 10.27 -5.51
C ARG A 64 0.10 9.98 -4.27
N HIS A 65 0.91 10.96 -3.88
CA HIS A 65 1.41 11.00 -2.52
C HIS A 65 0.29 11.47 -1.61
N ALA A 66 0.06 10.74 -0.52
CA ALA A 66 -0.98 11.04 0.44
C ALA A 66 -0.40 11.00 1.86
N ARG A 67 -0.90 11.85 2.74
CA ARG A 67 -0.58 11.83 4.17
C ARG A 67 -1.77 11.24 4.94
N VAL A 68 -1.50 10.35 5.87
CA VAL A 68 -2.51 9.91 6.86
C VAL A 68 -2.88 11.11 7.73
N ALA A 69 -4.08 11.65 7.57
CA ALA A 69 -4.57 12.83 8.31
C ALA A 69 -5.22 12.45 9.64
N TRP A 70 -5.90 11.30 9.69
CA TRP A 70 -6.50 10.74 10.90
C TRP A 70 -6.66 9.22 10.77
N VAL A 71 -6.82 8.54 11.92
CA VAL A 71 -7.06 7.10 12.01
C VAL A 71 -8.21 6.84 12.97
N GLN A 72 -9.16 6.01 12.56
CA GLN A 72 -10.23 5.47 13.39
C GLN A 72 -10.33 3.97 13.11
N ASP A 73 -9.91 3.15 14.08
CA ASP A 73 -9.79 1.69 13.92
C ASP A 73 -8.92 1.30 12.71
N ASP A 74 -9.50 0.61 11.72
CA ASP A 74 -8.86 0.20 10.47
C ASP A 74 -9.10 1.17 9.31
N VAL A 75 -9.78 2.29 9.57
CA VAL A 75 -10.11 3.32 8.57
C VAL A 75 -9.18 4.53 8.73
N PHE A 76 -8.61 4.93 7.61
CA PHE A 76 -7.62 5.98 7.50
C PHE A 76 -8.17 7.08 6.60
N GLY A 77 -8.16 8.32 7.11
CA GLY A 77 -8.32 9.50 6.27
C GLY A 77 -7.00 9.87 5.63
N CYS A 78 -6.94 9.84 4.29
CA CYS A 78 -5.74 10.17 3.53
C CYS A 78 -5.93 11.47 2.76
N GLU A 79 -5.07 12.46 3.02
CA GLU A 79 -5.03 13.73 2.31
C GLU A 79 -4.03 13.65 1.16
N PHE A 80 -4.45 13.93 -0.08
CA PHE A 80 -3.54 13.97 -1.22
C PHE A 80 -2.69 15.24 -1.19
N MET A 81 -1.38 15.08 -1.39
CA MET A 81 -0.45 16.22 -1.48
C MET A 81 -0.69 17.07 -2.74
N ALA A 82 -1.27 16.47 -3.78
CA ALA A 82 -1.75 17.15 -4.97
C ALA A 82 -3.15 16.62 -5.32
N PRO A 83 -4.11 17.51 -5.65
CA PRO A 83 -5.48 17.08 -5.91
C PRO A 83 -5.57 16.19 -7.15
N LEU A 84 -6.58 15.33 -7.20
CA LEU A 84 -6.97 14.64 -8.42
C LEU A 84 -7.61 15.61 -9.42
N GLY A 85 -7.31 15.37 -10.68
CA GLY A 85 -8.05 15.89 -11.81
C GLY A 85 -9.45 15.29 -11.88
N ARG A 86 -10.32 15.92 -12.68
CA ARG A 86 -11.72 15.49 -12.82
C ARG A 86 -11.83 14.06 -13.37
N LEU A 87 -11.09 13.75 -14.44
CA LEU A 87 -11.12 12.44 -15.09
C LEU A 87 -10.55 11.32 -14.20
N GLU A 88 -9.54 11.62 -13.38
CA GLU A 88 -8.99 10.65 -12.42
C GLU A 88 -10.02 10.31 -11.35
N LEU A 89 -10.73 11.30 -10.81
CA LEU A 89 -11.80 11.07 -9.84
C LEU A 89 -12.98 10.31 -10.45
N GLU A 90 -13.38 10.64 -11.68
CA GLU A 90 -14.43 9.90 -12.40
C GLU A 90 -14.05 8.42 -12.59
N SER A 91 -12.78 8.14 -12.93
CA SER A 91 -12.28 6.77 -13.09
C SER A 91 -12.33 5.97 -11.79
N LEU A 92 -12.11 6.62 -10.64
CA LEU A 92 -12.27 6.02 -9.32
C LEU A 92 -13.72 5.68 -8.98
N VAL A 93 -14.65 6.58 -9.30
CA VAL A 93 -16.08 6.40 -8.98
C VAL A 93 -16.68 5.23 -9.77
N VAL A 94 -16.22 4.98 -10.99
CA VAL A 94 -16.69 3.86 -11.83
C VAL A 94 -15.90 2.57 -11.61
N ALA A 95 -14.83 2.60 -10.80
CA ALA A 95 -14.01 1.43 -10.53
C ALA A 95 -14.80 0.38 -9.73
N THR A 96 -14.60 -0.89 -10.05
CA THR A 96 -15.16 -1.98 -9.27
C THR A 96 -14.31 -2.23 -8.02
N PRO A 97 -14.87 -2.81 -6.93
CA PRO A 97 -14.12 -3.11 -5.70
C PRO A 97 -12.90 -4.02 -5.88
N VAL A 98 -12.80 -4.72 -7.02
CA VAL A 98 -11.71 -5.65 -7.36
C VAL A 98 -10.77 -5.05 -8.43
N ALA A 99 -10.90 -3.76 -8.74
CA ALA A 99 -10.01 -3.09 -9.68
C ALA A 99 -8.56 -3.19 -9.19
N ARG A 100 -7.67 -3.73 -10.03
CA ARG A 100 -6.25 -3.83 -9.69
C ARG A 100 -5.66 -2.41 -9.62
N PRO A 101 -4.92 -2.07 -8.54
CA PRO A 101 -4.12 -0.85 -8.55
C PRO A 101 -3.08 -0.95 -9.68
N CYS A 102 -2.76 0.18 -10.31
CA CYS A 102 -1.75 0.22 -11.35
C CYS A 102 -0.37 -0.14 -10.76
N ALA A 103 0.41 -0.90 -11.53
CA ALA A 103 1.74 -1.38 -11.15
C ALA A 103 2.82 -0.31 -11.35
#